data_AF-A0A7S0LG03-F1
#
_entry.id   AF-A0A7S0LG03-F1
#
_cell.length_a   1.000
_cell.length_b   1.000
_cell.length_c   1.000
_cell.angle_alpha   90.00
_cell.angle_beta   90.00
_cell.angle_gamma   90.00
#
_symmetry.space_group_name_H-M   'P 1'
#
loop_
_entity.id
_entity.type
_entity.pdbx_description
1 polymer ?
#
loop_
_entity_poly.entity_id
_entity_poly.type
_entity_poly.pdbx_seq_one_letter_code
_entity_poly.pdbx_strand_id
1 'polypeptide(L)'
;MLSAPPPSRAPRKLASQLRVLHVQLREQVPAPQAQGGRTLTAEHHMRLLEHARACLGEMHICAEELGNEAGLSRSRSVGEADEIVAELQRTQWAVSIWELALLVFVRRPLVLGENFGLWWRRHWSNSDAEDELRQLSEQPASELCQLQDLGNFWRTLRKLIAQGLPERALELLLLHPQLRASNVPGGASANTTLDTLLFRLEQLLEHIPRLTSPELLQPSPGDAHLRASGGAELSSFTLVWRVWREDVAQLLGHAEAAAHSDGEAKQVFETLQLLSGDETAIAKATGGEWHSRLLARLMLVEPTRLRWEMRDLLPLSEAHEPGVRAMLAILADDPYATISAVRAFHGDGWLLVHLYDLLWRARSVELSAMSIESNHPTHSTLDTRQFFILQYAKALGARDALWQLAVEYAADVNVEGRVCEEARALIGELLECHLKLPLHAVKVRKLLRICERHDLHDCAASILTSYEASQRDKRGAAPAVAKLAAAAQPLEGRLTGDVVSAEE
;
A
#
# COMPACT_ATOMS: atom_id res chain seq x y z
N MET A 1 22.77 -10.67 1.86
CA MET A 1 21.96 -10.21 3.00
C MET A 1 20.99 -11.29 3.45
N LEU A 2 21.48 -12.42 3.97
CA LEU A 2 20.65 -13.52 4.45
C LEU A 2 21.18 -14.03 5.79
N SER A 3 20.99 -13.21 6.82
CA SER A 3 20.96 -13.65 8.21
C SER A 3 19.92 -12.76 8.87
N ALA A 4 18.72 -13.28 9.06
CA ALA A 4 17.67 -12.61 9.80
C ALA A 4 17.00 -13.64 10.73
N PRO A 5 16.65 -13.27 11.98
CA PRO A 5 15.89 -14.08 12.94
C PRO A 5 14.54 -14.55 12.37
N PRO A 6 13.78 -15.43 13.07
CA PRO A 6 12.60 -16.03 12.47
C PRO A 6 11.60 -14.93 12.09
N PRO A 7 11.06 -14.94 10.86
CA PRO A 7 10.11 -13.93 10.45
C PRO A 7 8.92 -13.96 11.41
N SER A 8 8.47 -12.76 11.78
CA SER A 8 7.16 -12.52 12.40
C SER A 8 6.10 -13.42 11.76
N ARG A 9 5.09 -13.80 12.55
CA ARG A 9 4.06 -14.72 12.06
C ARG A 9 3.23 -14.05 10.96
N ALA A 10 3.06 -12.74 11.04
CA ALA A 10 2.25 -11.93 10.13
C ALA A 10 2.68 -12.03 8.65
N PRO A 11 3.94 -11.77 8.21
CA PRO A 11 4.34 -11.89 6.80
C PRO A 11 4.17 -13.31 6.23
N ARG A 12 4.31 -14.35 7.05
CA ARG A 12 4.06 -15.74 6.61
C ARG A 12 2.59 -15.99 6.36
N LYS A 13 1.73 -15.50 7.25
CA LYS A 13 0.27 -15.54 7.07
C LYS A 13 -0.12 -14.75 5.82
N LEU A 14 0.40 -13.54 5.64
CA LEU A 14 0.19 -12.73 4.44
C LEU A 14 0.54 -13.48 3.16
N ALA A 15 1.76 -14.04 3.06
CA ALA A 15 2.19 -14.79 1.89
C ALA A 15 1.26 -15.98 1.57
N SER A 16 0.72 -16.62 2.60
CA SER A 16 -0.21 -17.74 2.46
C SER A 16 -1.59 -17.28 1.99
N GLN A 17 -2.09 -16.15 2.50
CA GLN A 17 -3.38 -15.58 2.08
C GLN A 17 -3.31 -15.00 0.66
N LEU A 18 -2.24 -14.29 0.32
CA LEU A 18 -2.00 -13.80 -1.04
C LEU A 18 -1.94 -14.95 -2.05
N ARG A 19 -1.42 -16.12 -1.67
CA ARG A 19 -1.48 -17.33 -2.51
C ARG A 19 -2.90 -17.78 -2.77
N VAL A 20 -3.75 -17.87 -1.74
CA VAL A 20 -5.16 -18.25 -1.89
C VAL A 20 -5.86 -17.28 -2.84
N LEU A 21 -5.68 -15.98 -2.63
CA LEU A 21 -6.25 -14.94 -3.49
C LEU A 21 -5.73 -15.03 -4.93
N HIS A 22 -4.44 -15.34 -5.12
CA HIS A 22 -3.84 -15.52 -6.44
C HIS A 22 -4.47 -16.70 -7.20
N VAL A 23 -4.68 -17.84 -6.54
CA VAL A 23 -5.37 -18.99 -7.15
C VAL A 23 -6.79 -18.62 -7.55
N GLN A 24 -7.54 -17.99 -6.64
CA GLN A 24 -8.91 -17.55 -6.91
C GLN A 24 -8.99 -16.59 -8.09
N LEU A 25 -8.09 -15.61 -8.16
CA LEU A 25 -8.04 -14.68 -9.28
C LEU A 25 -7.81 -15.40 -10.60
N ARG A 26 -6.89 -16.37 -10.63
CA ARG A 26 -6.57 -17.12 -11.85
C ARG A 26 -7.75 -17.92 -12.37
N GLU A 27 -8.56 -18.47 -11.47
CA GLU A 27 -9.77 -19.22 -11.82
C GLU A 27 -10.89 -18.29 -12.30
N GLN A 28 -11.06 -17.14 -11.67
CA GLN A 28 -12.17 -16.22 -11.94
C GLN A 28 -11.91 -15.24 -13.08
N VAL A 29 -10.65 -14.91 -13.30
CA VAL A 29 -10.17 -13.91 -14.25
C VAL A 29 -9.10 -14.59 -15.11
N PRO A 30 -9.45 -15.15 -16.28
CA PRO A 30 -8.46 -15.81 -17.13
C PRO A 30 -7.43 -14.81 -17.67
N ALA A 31 -6.30 -15.33 -18.15
CA ALA A 31 -5.26 -14.55 -18.80
C ALA A 31 -5.84 -13.72 -19.97
N PRO A 32 -5.41 -12.47 -20.18
CA PRO A 32 -5.77 -11.71 -21.36
C PRO A 32 -5.39 -12.47 -22.63
N GLN A 33 -6.37 -12.80 -23.49
CA GLN A 33 -6.09 -13.47 -24.76
C GLN A 33 -5.32 -12.53 -25.71
N ALA A 34 -4.27 -13.06 -26.37
CA ALA A 34 -3.37 -12.30 -27.24
C ALA A 34 -4.04 -11.67 -28.50
N GLN A 35 -5.26 -12.08 -28.88
CA GLN A 35 -5.85 -11.72 -30.18
C GLN A 35 -7.29 -11.16 -30.12
N GLY A 36 -7.84 -10.85 -28.95
CA GLY A 36 -9.23 -10.35 -28.84
C GLY A 36 -9.33 -9.03 -28.09
N GLY A 37 -9.64 -7.94 -28.82
CA GLY A 37 -10.16 -6.65 -28.36
C GLY A 37 -9.57 -6.06 -27.07
N ARG A 38 -8.91 -4.90 -27.16
CA ARG A 38 -8.25 -4.15 -26.06
C ARG A 38 -9.13 -3.79 -24.84
N THR A 39 -10.42 -4.08 -24.86
CA THR A 39 -11.40 -3.77 -23.81
C THR A 39 -11.53 -4.85 -22.74
N LEU A 40 -11.38 -4.49 -21.47
CA LEU A 40 -11.83 -5.31 -20.34
C LEU A 40 -13.35 -5.22 -20.24
N THR A 41 -14.03 -6.34 -19.99
CA THR A 41 -15.46 -6.31 -19.66
C THR A 41 -15.66 -5.68 -18.28
N ALA A 42 -16.82 -5.07 -18.04
CA ALA A 42 -17.16 -4.50 -16.73
C ALA A 42 -17.07 -5.55 -15.60
N GLU A 43 -17.49 -6.78 -15.89
CA GLU A 43 -17.40 -7.92 -14.96
C GLU A 43 -15.93 -8.29 -14.64
N HIS A 44 -15.06 -8.36 -15.65
CA HIS A 44 -13.63 -8.62 -15.46
C HIS A 44 -12.99 -7.52 -14.61
N HIS A 45 -13.32 -6.26 -14.90
CA HIS A 45 -12.83 -5.11 -14.14
C HIS A 45 -13.29 -5.15 -12.67
N MET A 46 -14.57 -5.44 -12.42
CA MET A 46 -15.12 -5.57 -11.07
C MET A 46 -14.43 -6.69 -10.28
N ARG A 47 -14.24 -7.87 -10.87
CA ARG A 47 -13.51 -8.98 -10.23
C ARG A 47 -12.07 -8.62 -9.90
N LEU A 48 -11.39 -7.88 -10.77
CA LEU A 48 -10.04 -7.38 -10.49
C LEU A 48 -10.02 -6.41 -9.32
N LEU A 49 -11.00 -5.51 -9.22
CA LEU A 49 -11.13 -4.59 -8.09
C LEU A 49 -11.40 -5.33 -6.78
N GLU A 50 -12.28 -6.33 -6.80
CA GLU A 50 -12.57 -7.17 -5.63
C GLU A 50 -11.32 -7.91 -5.16
N HIS A 51 -10.59 -8.56 -6.08
CA HIS A 51 -9.34 -9.22 -5.77
C HIS A 51 -8.30 -8.24 -5.20
N ALA A 52 -8.11 -7.09 -5.85
CA ALA A 52 -7.13 -6.11 -5.41
C ALA A 52 -7.47 -5.53 -4.02
N ARG A 53 -8.76 -5.36 -3.71
CA ARG A 53 -9.23 -4.97 -2.37
C ARG A 53 -9.02 -6.08 -1.34
N ALA A 54 -9.24 -7.34 -1.70
CA ALA A 54 -8.97 -8.47 -0.81
C ALA A 54 -7.47 -8.56 -0.46
N CYS A 55 -6.58 -8.42 -1.46
CA CYS A 55 -5.14 -8.35 -1.23
C CYS A 55 -4.77 -7.17 -0.32
N LEU A 56 -5.34 -5.98 -0.55
CA LEU A 56 -5.13 -4.82 0.31
C LEU A 56 -5.61 -5.06 1.75
N GLY A 57 -6.74 -5.75 1.93
CA GLY A 57 -7.26 -6.14 3.24
C GLY A 57 -6.28 -7.03 4.01
N GLU A 58 -5.72 -8.05 3.37
CA GLU A 58 -4.70 -8.93 3.98
C GLU A 58 -3.42 -8.17 4.33
N MET A 59 -3.00 -7.20 3.51
CA MET A 59 -1.85 -6.35 3.82
C MET A 59 -2.10 -5.46 5.05
N HIS A 60 -3.30 -4.91 5.20
CA HIS A 60 -3.69 -4.17 6.40
C HIS A 60 -3.70 -5.05 7.66
N ILE A 61 -4.26 -6.26 7.57
CA ILE A 61 -4.23 -7.23 8.68
C ILE A 61 -2.78 -7.54 9.06
N CYS A 62 -1.90 -7.75 8.08
CA CYS A 62 -0.48 -7.97 8.33
C CYS A 62 0.18 -6.77 9.03
N ALA A 63 -0.10 -5.54 8.59
CA ALA A 63 0.43 -4.34 9.22
C ALA A 63 -0.07 -4.17 10.67
N GLU A 64 -1.36 -4.44 10.93
CA GLU A 64 -1.93 -4.41 12.28
C GLU A 64 -1.29 -5.46 13.20
N GLU A 65 -1.16 -6.71 12.72
CA GLU A 65 -0.49 -7.78 13.45
C GLU A 65 0.97 -7.43 13.76
N LEU A 66 1.72 -6.86 12.81
CA LEU A 66 3.08 -6.37 13.02
C LEU A 66 3.15 -5.23 14.04
N GLY A 67 2.19 -4.30 14.03
CA GLY A 67 2.09 -3.23 15.03
C GLY A 67 1.88 -3.78 16.45
N ASN A 68 1.00 -4.77 16.58
CA ASN A 68 0.74 -5.46 17.84
C ASN A 68 1.99 -6.24 18.30
N GLU A 69 2.66 -6.97 17.40
CA GLU A 69 3.92 -7.67 17.69
C GLU A 69 5.03 -6.70 18.12
N ALA A 70 5.17 -5.55 17.44
CA ALA A 70 6.15 -4.52 17.79
C ALA A 70 5.91 -3.96 19.20
N GLY A 71 4.65 -3.69 19.56
CA GLY A 71 4.28 -3.23 20.89
C GLY A 71 4.65 -4.23 21.99
N LEU A 72 4.45 -5.53 21.74
CA LEU A 72 4.81 -6.60 22.68
C LEU A 72 6.33 -6.79 22.78
N SER A 73 7.06 -6.73 21.66
CA SER A 73 8.50 -6.99 21.60
C SER A 73 9.36 -5.89 22.24
N ARG A 74 8.87 -4.64 22.32
CA ARG A 74 9.53 -3.56 23.07
C ARG A 74 9.82 -3.91 24.53
N SER A 75 9.07 -4.85 25.11
CA SER A 75 9.29 -5.34 26.48
C SER A 75 10.35 -6.45 26.61
N ARG A 76 10.76 -7.09 25.50
CA ARG A 76 11.58 -8.31 25.50
C ARG A 76 13.01 -8.08 25.01
N SER A 77 13.17 -7.40 23.88
CA SER A 77 14.47 -7.17 23.24
C SER A 77 14.39 -6.00 22.26
N VAL A 78 15.35 -5.06 22.36
CA VAL A 78 15.38 -3.86 21.50
C VAL A 78 15.60 -4.25 20.02
N GLY A 79 16.51 -5.19 19.74
CA GLY A 79 16.84 -5.57 18.36
C GLY A 79 15.69 -6.28 17.62
N GLU A 80 14.93 -7.14 18.30
CA GLU A 80 13.77 -7.81 17.69
C GLU A 80 12.64 -6.81 17.41
N ALA A 81 12.45 -5.83 18.29
CA ALA A 81 11.46 -4.78 18.08
C ALA A 81 11.79 -3.91 16.85
N ASP A 82 13.06 -3.56 16.65
CA ASP A 82 13.51 -2.75 15.51
C ASP A 82 13.29 -3.47 14.17
N GLU A 83 13.55 -4.77 14.10
CA GLU A 83 13.27 -5.56 12.89
C GLU A 83 11.77 -5.64 12.56
N ILE A 84 10.92 -5.82 13.57
CA ILE A 84 9.46 -5.85 13.37
C ILE A 84 8.95 -4.47 12.95
N VAL A 85 9.49 -3.39 13.53
CA VAL A 85 9.14 -2.02 13.13
C VAL A 85 9.58 -1.74 11.69
N ALA A 86 10.76 -2.19 11.27
CA ALA A 86 11.19 -2.08 9.88
C ALA A 86 10.30 -2.89 8.91
N GLU A 87 9.84 -4.08 9.31
CA GLU A 87 8.88 -4.86 8.53
C GLU A 87 7.49 -4.19 8.48
N LEU A 88 7.04 -3.59 9.59
CA LEU A 88 5.80 -2.81 9.64
C LEU A 88 5.85 -1.63 8.68
N GLN A 89 6.92 -0.83 8.73
CA GLN A 89 7.12 0.30 7.83
C GLN A 89 7.12 -0.14 6.37
N ARG A 90 7.86 -1.21 6.03
CA ARG A 90 7.84 -1.80 4.67
C ARG A 90 6.43 -2.22 4.26
N THR A 91 5.66 -2.83 5.15
CA THR A 91 4.29 -3.26 4.86
C THR A 91 3.35 -2.07 4.65
N GLN A 92 3.48 -1.00 5.45
CA GLN A 92 2.70 0.23 5.29
C GLN A 92 3.00 0.92 3.95
N TRP A 93 4.28 0.98 3.56
CA TRP A 93 4.65 1.45 2.23
C TRP A 93 4.03 0.61 1.11
N ALA A 94 4.06 -0.72 1.25
CA ALA A 94 3.45 -1.63 0.28
C ALA A 94 1.94 -1.39 0.13
N VAL A 95 1.23 -1.19 1.25
CA VAL A 95 -0.20 -0.83 1.28
C VAL A 95 -0.44 0.49 0.52
N SER A 96 0.35 1.53 0.82
CA SER A 96 0.22 2.85 0.21
C SER A 96 0.42 2.78 -1.32
N ILE A 97 1.49 2.11 -1.77
CA ILE A 97 1.81 1.87 -3.18
C ILE A 97 0.70 1.07 -3.87
N TRP A 98 0.22 -0.01 -3.23
CA TRP A 98 -0.83 -0.86 -3.79
C TRP A 98 -2.14 -0.10 -3.99
N GLU A 99 -2.59 0.67 -3.00
CA GLU A 99 -3.83 1.42 -3.11
C GLU A 99 -3.73 2.54 -4.14
N LEU A 100 -2.57 3.20 -4.27
CA LEU A 100 -2.33 4.19 -5.31
C LEU A 100 -2.31 3.57 -6.70
N ALA A 101 -1.67 2.41 -6.87
CA ALA A 101 -1.65 1.66 -8.12
C ALA A 101 -3.06 1.16 -8.50
N LEU A 102 -3.85 0.72 -7.51
CA LEU A 102 -5.26 0.37 -7.70
C LEU A 102 -6.07 1.58 -8.18
N LEU A 103 -5.85 2.75 -7.59
CA LEU A 103 -6.50 3.98 -8.02
C LEU A 103 -6.12 4.36 -9.45
N VAL A 104 -4.83 4.43 -9.76
CA VAL A 104 -4.35 4.98 -11.03
C VAL A 104 -4.46 3.98 -12.18
N PHE A 105 -4.03 2.73 -11.99
CA PHE A 105 -3.88 1.78 -13.09
C PHE A 105 -5.06 0.83 -13.25
N VAL A 106 -5.85 0.60 -12.20
CA VAL A 106 -7.01 -0.30 -12.28
C VAL A 106 -8.26 0.55 -12.40
N ARG A 107 -8.62 1.37 -11.39
CA ARG A 107 -9.80 2.24 -11.44
C ARG A 107 -9.70 3.25 -12.59
N ARG A 108 -8.52 3.83 -12.83
CA ARG A 108 -8.26 4.75 -13.95
C ARG A 108 -9.28 5.89 -14.02
N PRO A 109 -9.44 6.70 -12.95
CA PRO A 109 -10.26 7.89 -13.03
C PRO A 109 -9.67 8.85 -14.07
N LEU A 110 -10.52 9.65 -14.72
CA LEU A 110 -10.05 10.68 -15.65
C LEU A 110 -9.21 11.74 -14.94
N VAL A 111 -9.65 12.17 -13.76
CA VAL A 111 -9.01 13.19 -12.93
C VAL A 111 -8.68 12.61 -11.55
N LEU A 112 -7.56 13.04 -10.97
CA LEU A 112 -7.08 12.47 -9.69
C LEU A 112 -7.56 13.23 -8.46
N GLY A 113 -7.82 14.55 -8.52
CA GLY A 113 -8.00 15.43 -7.35
C GLY A 113 -8.62 14.80 -6.11
N GLU A 114 -9.94 14.59 -6.12
CA GLU A 114 -10.69 14.05 -4.97
C GLU A 114 -10.28 12.63 -4.56
N ASN A 115 -10.01 11.77 -5.55
CA ASN A 115 -9.60 10.39 -5.31
C ASN A 115 -8.19 10.32 -4.68
N PHE A 116 -7.28 11.19 -5.14
CA PHE A 116 -5.95 11.35 -4.58
C PHE A 116 -6.04 11.95 -3.18
N GLY A 117 -6.94 12.90 -2.94
CA GLY A 117 -7.23 13.42 -1.60
C GLY A 117 -7.65 12.33 -0.61
N LEU A 118 -8.51 11.39 -1.03
CA LEU A 118 -8.90 10.24 -0.20
C LEU A 118 -7.71 9.32 0.11
N TRP A 119 -6.90 9.00 -0.90
CA TRP A 119 -5.69 8.19 -0.70
C TRP A 119 -4.68 8.91 0.20
N TRP A 120 -4.46 10.21 -0.03
CA TRP A 120 -3.53 11.04 0.72
C TRP A 120 -3.94 11.11 2.20
N ARG A 121 -5.23 11.33 2.49
CA ARG A 121 -5.73 11.32 3.87
C ARG A 121 -5.56 9.99 4.60
N ARG A 122 -5.57 8.89 3.86
CA ARG A 122 -5.41 7.56 4.46
C ARG A 122 -3.96 7.25 4.81
N HIS A 123 -3.00 7.72 4.02
CA HIS A 123 -1.62 7.24 4.06
C HIS A 123 -0.58 8.30 4.42
N TRP A 124 -0.88 9.58 4.18
CA TRP A 124 0.10 10.67 4.18
C TRP A 124 -0.37 11.93 4.92
N SER A 125 -1.65 12.05 5.27
CA SER A 125 -2.09 13.19 6.08
C SER A 125 -1.62 13.03 7.51
N ASN A 126 -0.95 14.05 8.02
CA ASN A 126 -0.79 14.21 9.46
C ASN A 126 -2.15 14.64 10.05
N SER A 127 -2.57 13.97 11.13
CA SER A 127 -3.79 14.31 11.89
C SER A 127 -3.74 15.70 12.51
N ASP A 128 -2.57 16.35 12.52
CA ASP A 128 -2.31 17.64 13.16
C ASP A 128 -3.35 18.71 12.86
N ALA A 129 -3.83 18.86 11.61
CA ALA A 129 -4.81 19.89 11.28
C ALA A 129 -6.21 19.59 11.86
N GLU A 130 -6.61 18.32 11.92
CA GLU A 130 -7.86 17.92 12.56
C GLU A 130 -7.76 17.95 14.09
N ASP A 131 -6.59 17.62 14.65
CA ASP A 131 -6.33 17.73 16.08
C ASP A 131 -6.28 19.20 16.52
N GLU A 132 -5.64 20.08 15.75
CA GLU A 132 -5.67 21.54 15.90
C GLU A 132 -7.12 22.06 15.83
N LEU A 133 -7.91 21.59 14.85
CA LEU A 133 -9.34 21.94 14.76
C LEU A 133 -10.11 21.53 16.01
N ARG A 134 -9.93 20.29 16.50
CA ARG A 134 -10.60 19.82 17.72
C ARG A 134 -10.22 20.70 18.91
N GLN A 135 -8.92 20.98 19.10
CA GLN A 135 -8.44 21.86 20.17
C GLN A 135 -9.05 23.27 20.09
N LEU A 136 -9.06 23.88 18.91
CA LEU A 136 -9.66 25.21 18.70
C LEU A 136 -11.19 25.21 18.87
N SER A 137 -11.86 24.10 18.56
CA SER A 137 -13.32 23.97 18.71
C SER A 137 -13.78 23.85 20.17
N GLU A 138 -12.92 23.32 21.04
CA GLU A 138 -13.19 23.16 22.48
C GLU A 138 -12.92 24.45 23.27
N GLN A 139 -12.20 25.41 22.68
CA GLN A 139 -11.90 26.68 23.34
C GLN A 139 -13.12 27.61 23.42
N PRO A 140 -13.35 28.29 24.56
CA PRO A 140 -14.39 29.29 24.68
C PRO A 140 -14.10 30.48 23.76
N ALA A 141 -15.15 31.12 23.22
CA ALA A 141 -15.01 32.23 22.28
C ALA A 141 -14.18 33.41 22.82
N SER A 142 -14.13 33.60 24.14
CA SER A 142 -13.31 34.62 24.81
C SER A 142 -11.80 34.35 24.70
N GLU A 143 -11.40 33.09 24.62
CA GLU A 143 -9.99 32.69 24.52
C GLU A 143 -9.50 32.77 23.07
N LEU A 144 -10.33 32.38 22.10
CA LEU A 144 -10.04 32.51 20.66
C LEU A 144 -9.76 33.96 20.21
N CYS A 145 -10.26 34.97 20.92
CA CYS A 145 -9.99 36.38 20.64
C CYS A 145 -8.53 36.81 20.92
N GLN A 146 -7.70 35.94 21.50
CA GLN A 146 -6.29 36.25 21.71
C GLN A 146 -5.50 36.19 20.40
N LEU A 147 -4.61 37.17 20.18
CA LEU A 147 -3.84 37.33 18.92
C LEU A 147 -3.03 36.08 18.51
N GLN A 148 -2.52 35.30 19.47
CA GLN A 148 -1.80 34.06 19.19
C GLN A 148 -2.73 32.95 18.67
N ASP A 149 -3.93 32.84 19.25
CA ASP A 149 -4.93 31.84 18.87
C ASP A 149 -5.57 32.17 17.53
N LEU A 150 -5.75 33.45 17.21
CA LEU A 150 -6.12 33.91 15.86
C LEU A 150 -5.06 33.52 14.81
N GLY A 151 -3.77 33.65 15.13
CA GLY A 151 -2.70 33.23 14.21
C GLY A 151 -2.71 31.71 13.95
N ASN A 152 -2.99 30.91 14.98
CA ASN A 152 -3.17 29.47 14.87
C ASN A 152 -4.40 29.12 14.04
N PHE A 153 -5.54 29.74 14.35
CA PHE A 153 -6.80 29.60 13.65
C PHE A 153 -6.65 29.75 12.13
N TRP A 154 -6.09 30.86 11.67
CA TRP A 154 -5.95 31.13 10.24
C TRP A 154 -4.97 30.18 9.55
N ARG A 155 -3.95 29.71 10.26
CA ARG A 155 -3.02 28.70 9.75
C ARG A 155 -3.72 27.35 9.58
N THR A 156 -4.45 26.90 10.60
CA THR A 156 -5.21 25.65 10.57
C THR A 156 -6.28 25.70 9.49
N LEU A 157 -6.98 26.83 9.33
CA LEU A 157 -7.94 27.06 8.24
C LEU A 157 -7.31 26.83 6.88
N ARG A 158 -6.16 27.48 6.60
CA ARG A 158 -5.42 27.33 5.34
C ARG A 158 -4.89 25.91 5.14
N LYS A 159 -4.42 25.24 6.20
CA LYS A 159 -4.04 23.82 6.13
C LYS A 159 -5.23 22.96 5.69
N LEU A 160 -6.40 23.09 6.34
CA LEU A 160 -7.60 22.33 6.00
C LEU A 160 -8.05 22.55 4.54
N ILE A 161 -8.01 23.80 4.07
CA ILE A 161 -8.29 24.14 2.66
C ILE A 161 -7.30 23.44 1.72
N ALA A 162 -5.99 23.55 1.99
CA ALA A 162 -4.95 22.92 1.15
C ALA A 162 -5.03 21.38 1.15
N GLN A 163 -5.55 20.79 2.21
CA GLN A 163 -5.80 19.34 2.35
C GLN A 163 -7.09 18.87 1.65
N GLY A 164 -7.83 19.78 1.01
CA GLY A 164 -9.11 19.47 0.36
C GLY A 164 -10.20 19.10 1.37
N LEU A 165 -10.21 19.74 2.54
CA LEU A 165 -11.22 19.59 3.60
C LEU A 165 -12.02 20.90 3.81
N PRO A 166 -12.75 21.36 2.79
CA PRO A 166 -13.46 22.64 2.86
C PRO A 166 -14.57 22.65 3.91
N GLU A 167 -15.22 21.51 4.16
CA GLU A 167 -16.24 21.37 5.20
C GLU A 167 -15.65 21.62 6.60
N ARG A 168 -14.48 21.05 6.89
CA ARG A 168 -13.75 21.29 8.15
C ARG A 168 -13.22 22.72 8.25
N ALA A 169 -12.78 23.28 7.13
CA ALA A 169 -12.37 24.68 7.08
C ALA A 169 -13.57 25.62 7.35
N LEU A 170 -14.75 25.31 6.81
CA LEU A 170 -15.97 26.06 7.05
C LEU A 170 -16.41 25.93 8.52
N GLU A 171 -16.39 24.72 9.09
CA GLU A 171 -16.64 24.50 10.52
C GLU A 171 -15.75 25.39 11.39
N LEU A 172 -14.44 25.45 11.08
CA LEU A 172 -13.51 26.33 11.77
C LEU A 172 -13.85 27.81 11.56
N LEU A 173 -14.12 28.23 10.32
CA LEU A 173 -14.44 29.61 9.99
C LEU A 173 -15.67 30.11 10.77
N LEU A 174 -16.70 29.27 10.93
CA LEU A 174 -17.90 29.58 11.69
C LEU A 174 -17.66 29.74 13.21
N LEU A 175 -16.48 29.35 13.71
CA LEU A 175 -16.05 29.64 15.09
C LEU A 175 -15.51 31.06 15.25
N HIS A 176 -15.28 31.79 14.15
CA HIS A 176 -14.70 33.13 14.19
C HIS A 176 -15.56 34.08 15.04
N PRO A 177 -14.98 34.85 15.98
CA PRO A 177 -15.75 35.68 16.92
C PRO A 177 -16.72 36.65 16.25
N GLN A 178 -16.31 37.28 15.14
CA GLN A 178 -17.13 38.25 14.40
C GLN A 178 -18.29 37.62 13.63
N LEU A 179 -18.08 36.44 13.03
CA LEU A 179 -19.16 35.68 12.38
C LEU A 179 -20.18 35.18 13.41
N ARG A 180 -19.70 34.71 14.56
CA ARG A 180 -20.57 34.32 15.68
C ARG A 180 -21.39 35.48 16.21
N ALA A 181 -20.77 36.64 16.41
CA ALA A 181 -21.46 37.84 16.89
C ALA A 181 -22.54 38.32 15.92
N SER A 182 -22.29 38.21 14.61
CA SER A 182 -23.25 38.56 13.55
C SER A 182 -24.46 37.60 13.47
N ASN A 183 -24.29 36.35 13.90
CA ASN A 183 -25.36 35.34 13.88
C ASN A 183 -26.29 35.38 15.11
N VAL A 184 -26.00 36.21 16.12
CA VAL A 184 -26.87 36.35 17.32
C VAL A 184 -28.04 37.29 17.02
N PRO A 185 -29.32 36.84 17.15
CA PRO A 185 -30.49 37.69 16.93
C PRO A 185 -30.49 38.89 17.89
N GLY A 186 -30.31 40.11 17.36
CA GLY A 186 -30.26 41.35 18.15
C GLY A 186 -28.86 41.94 18.37
N GLY A 187 -27.81 41.30 17.84
CA GLY A 187 -26.48 41.91 17.78
C GLY A 187 -26.46 43.09 16.79
N ALA A 188 -25.97 44.25 17.23
CA ALA A 188 -25.69 45.36 16.32
C ALA A 188 -24.50 44.98 15.42
N SER A 189 -24.77 44.46 14.22
CA SER A 189 -23.75 44.34 13.18
C SER A 189 -23.35 45.77 12.78
N ALA A 190 -22.23 46.24 13.30
CA ALA A 190 -21.53 47.32 12.64
C ALA A 190 -21.08 46.73 11.31
N ASN A 191 -21.68 47.14 10.20
CA ASN A 191 -21.44 46.56 8.87
C ASN A 191 -20.01 46.91 8.42
N THR A 192 -19.01 46.22 8.96
CA THR A 192 -17.60 46.53 8.70
C THR A 192 -17.16 45.87 7.39
N THR A 193 -16.10 46.42 6.80
CA THR A 193 -15.44 45.79 5.64
C THR A 193 -15.06 44.35 5.94
N LEU A 194 -14.62 44.06 7.16
CA LEU A 194 -14.19 42.73 7.59
C LEU A 194 -15.37 41.74 7.68
N ASP A 195 -16.53 42.15 8.20
CA ASP A 195 -17.73 41.29 8.23
C ASP A 195 -18.15 40.88 6.82
N THR A 196 -18.09 41.83 5.87
CA THR A 196 -18.39 41.55 4.46
C THR A 196 -17.38 40.55 3.87
N LEU A 197 -16.09 40.71 4.17
CA LEU A 197 -15.04 39.81 3.70
C LEU A 197 -15.20 38.40 4.29
N LEU A 198 -15.50 38.29 5.58
CA LEU A 198 -15.69 37.01 6.26
C LEU A 198 -16.93 36.27 5.75
N PHE A 199 -18.06 36.96 5.60
CA PHE A 199 -19.28 36.37 5.03
C PHE A 199 -19.08 35.89 3.59
N ARG A 200 -18.37 36.68 2.76
CA ARG A 200 -18.06 36.26 1.39
C ARG A 200 -17.07 35.10 1.35
N LEU A 201 -16.09 35.03 2.26
CA LEU A 201 -15.19 33.89 2.40
C LEU A 201 -15.96 32.62 2.81
N GLU A 202 -16.89 32.72 3.74
CA GLU A 202 -17.79 31.64 4.14
C GLU A 202 -18.54 31.08 2.92
N GLN A 203 -19.17 31.95 2.14
CA GLN A 203 -19.87 31.56 0.92
C GLN A 203 -18.98 30.87 -0.12
N LEU A 204 -17.72 31.33 -0.26
CA LEU A 204 -16.75 30.70 -1.17
C LEU A 204 -16.34 29.29 -0.69
N LEU A 205 -16.18 29.08 0.62
CA LEU A 205 -15.84 27.77 1.18
C LEU A 205 -17.02 26.80 1.12
N GLU A 206 -18.24 27.29 1.40
CA GLU A 206 -19.47 26.51 1.31
C GLU A 206 -19.73 26.01 -0.12
N HIS A 207 -19.48 26.85 -1.12
CA HIS A 207 -19.78 26.56 -2.52
C HIS A 207 -18.55 26.19 -3.36
N ILE A 208 -17.46 25.75 -2.72
CA ILE A 208 -16.28 25.30 -3.46
C ILE A 208 -16.67 24.13 -4.38
N PRO A 209 -16.49 24.23 -5.71
CA PRO A 209 -16.90 23.17 -6.62
C PRO A 209 -16.07 21.91 -6.38
N ARG A 210 -16.74 20.74 -6.32
CA ARG A 210 -16.08 19.44 -6.16
C ARG A 210 -16.45 18.46 -7.26
N LEU A 211 -15.48 17.67 -7.70
CA LEU A 211 -15.67 16.56 -8.65
C LEU A 211 -15.83 15.24 -7.87
N THR A 212 -16.97 15.07 -7.21
CA THR A 212 -17.22 13.92 -6.32
C THR A 212 -17.76 12.68 -7.04
N SER A 213 -18.25 12.81 -8.27
CA SER A 213 -18.85 11.69 -9.00
C SER A 213 -17.79 10.69 -9.47
N PRO A 214 -17.80 9.44 -8.97
CA PRO A 214 -16.85 8.40 -9.36
C PRO A 214 -17.13 7.81 -10.76
N GLU A 215 -18.05 8.39 -11.54
CA GLU A 215 -18.49 7.89 -12.86
C GLU A 215 -17.49 8.20 -14.00
N LEU A 216 -16.40 8.91 -13.71
CA LEU A 216 -15.32 9.21 -14.64
C LEU A 216 -14.28 8.08 -14.75
N LEU A 217 -14.72 6.82 -14.73
CA LEU A 217 -13.88 5.65 -15.06
C LEU A 217 -13.86 5.54 -16.58
N GLN A 218 -12.67 5.49 -17.20
CA GLN A 218 -12.58 5.28 -18.65
C GLN A 218 -13.43 4.06 -19.06
N PRO A 219 -14.50 4.22 -19.85
CA PRO A 219 -15.11 3.07 -20.46
C PRO A 219 -14.10 2.42 -21.38
N SER A 220 -14.05 1.09 -21.34
CA SER A 220 -13.55 0.30 -22.45
C SER A 220 -14.05 0.92 -23.76
N PRO A 221 -13.23 1.08 -24.82
CA PRO A 221 -13.62 1.68 -26.10
C PRO A 221 -14.96 1.21 -26.76
N GLY A 222 -15.65 0.20 -26.20
CA GLY A 222 -17.01 -0.19 -26.56
C GLY A 222 -18.15 0.69 -25.99
N ASP A 223 -17.94 1.47 -24.91
CA ASP A 223 -19.01 2.29 -24.32
C ASP A 223 -18.85 3.78 -24.69
N ALA A 224 -19.04 4.08 -25.97
CA ALA A 224 -18.98 5.46 -26.50
C ALA A 224 -19.90 6.44 -25.75
N HIS A 225 -21.02 5.95 -25.20
CA HIS A 225 -21.97 6.74 -24.40
C HIS A 225 -21.40 7.22 -23.06
N LEU A 226 -20.54 6.43 -22.40
CA LEU A 226 -19.91 6.82 -21.13
C LEU A 226 -18.78 7.84 -21.32
N ARG A 227 -18.10 7.85 -22.48
CA ARG A 227 -17.13 8.91 -22.85
C ARG A 227 -17.83 10.26 -23.02
N ALA A 228 -19.01 10.26 -23.63
CA ALA A 228 -19.81 11.47 -23.79
C ALA A 228 -20.31 12.01 -22.43
N SER A 229 -20.71 11.11 -21.51
CA SER A 229 -21.14 11.48 -20.16
C SER A 229 -20.03 12.13 -19.34
N GLY A 230 -18.83 11.53 -19.33
CA GLY A 230 -17.69 12.10 -18.60
C GLY A 230 -17.21 13.44 -19.14
N GLY A 231 -17.28 13.65 -20.47
CA GLY A 231 -16.99 14.95 -21.08
C GLY A 231 -18.01 16.04 -20.71
N ALA A 232 -19.30 15.68 -20.62
CA ALA A 232 -20.36 16.62 -20.25
C ALA A 232 -20.25 17.08 -18.79
N GLU A 233 -19.97 16.15 -17.87
CA GLU A 233 -19.78 16.47 -16.45
C GLU A 233 -18.55 17.35 -16.21
N LEU A 234 -17.41 17.01 -16.83
CA LEU A 234 -16.20 17.85 -16.77
C LEU A 234 -16.44 19.25 -17.33
N SER A 235 -17.23 19.37 -18.40
CA SER A 235 -17.59 20.67 -18.99
C SER A 235 -18.48 21.49 -18.06
N SER A 236 -19.48 20.86 -17.44
CA SER A 236 -20.36 21.49 -16.46
C SER A 236 -19.58 21.97 -15.24
N PHE A 237 -18.73 21.11 -14.68
CA PHE A 237 -17.86 21.46 -13.58
C PHE A 237 -16.91 22.61 -13.94
N THR A 238 -16.29 22.58 -15.12
CA THR A 238 -15.38 23.65 -15.58
C THR A 238 -16.06 25.01 -15.61
N LEU A 239 -17.35 25.07 -15.98
CA LEU A 239 -18.11 26.31 -15.98
C LEU A 239 -18.34 26.83 -14.56
N VAL A 240 -18.82 25.96 -13.65
CA VAL A 240 -19.05 26.33 -12.24
C VAL A 240 -17.74 26.75 -11.56
N TRP A 241 -16.67 26.00 -11.81
CA TRP A 241 -15.32 26.30 -11.33
C TRP A 241 -14.82 27.66 -11.79
N ARG A 242 -15.04 28.03 -13.06
CA ARG A 242 -14.64 29.34 -13.59
C ARG A 242 -15.36 30.48 -12.87
N VAL A 243 -16.67 30.37 -12.67
CA VAL A 243 -17.45 31.39 -11.95
C VAL A 243 -16.95 31.53 -10.52
N TRP A 244 -16.75 30.42 -9.81
CA TRP A 244 -16.18 30.44 -8.47
C TRP A 244 -14.80 31.10 -8.42
N ARG A 245 -13.93 30.83 -9.41
CA ARG A 245 -12.61 31.45 -9.54
C ARG A 245 -12.68 32.97 -9.77
N GLU A 246 -13.67 33.43 -10.53
CA GLU A 246 -13.93 34.86 -10.74
C GLU A 246 -14.38 35.53 -9.43
N ASP A 247 -15.25 34.87 -8.65
CA ASP A 247 -15.68 35.35 -7.33
C ASP A 247 -14.52 35.43 -6.33
N VAL A 248 -13.63 34.44 -6.32
CA VAL A 248 -12.39 34.45 -5.53
C VAL A 248 -11.52 35.63 -5.94
N ALA A 249 -11.31 35.86 -7.24
CA ALA A 249 -10.48 36.95 -7.74
C ALA A 249 -11.06 38.33 -7.38
N GLN A 250 -12.38 38.49 -7.47
CA GLN A 250 -13.06 39.72 -7.07
C GLN A 250 -12.86 39.99 -5.57
N LEU A 251 -13.09 38.98 -4.72
CA LEU A 251 -12.95 39.15 -3.27
C LEU A 251 -11.50 39.38 -2.86
N LEU A 252 -10.54 38.74 -3.54
CA LEU A 252 -9.11 38.95 -3.32
C LEU A 252 -8.72 40.43 -3.51
N GLY A 253 -9.21 41.08 -4.56
CA GLY A 253 -8.95 42.51 -4.80
C GLY A 253 -9.54 43.43 -3.71
N HIS A 254 -10.72 43.09 -3.17
CA HIS A 254 -11.28 43.82 -2.03
C HIS A 254 -10.48 43.59 -0.74
N ALA A 255 -10.05 42.36 -0.49
CA ALA A 255 -9.26 42.00 0.68
C ALA A 255 -7.87 42.64 0.64
N GLU A 256 -7.24 42.76 -0.53
CA GLU A 256 -5.94 43.43 -0.71
C GLU A 256 -5.99 44.90 -0.26
N ALA A 257 -7.05 45.62 -0.67
CA ALA A 257 -7.24 47.01 -0.26
C ALA A 257 -7.41 47.14 1.26
N ALA A 258 -8.15 46.21 1.89
CA ALA A 258 -8.41 46.21 3.34
C ALA A 258 -7.20 45.73 4.18
N ALA A 259 -6.35 44.86 3.63
CA ALA A 259 -5.21 44.26 4.32
C ALA A 259 -4.14 45.26 4.76
N HIS A 260 -4.13 46.47 4.17
CA HIS A 260 -3.21 47.54 4.54
C HIS A 260 -3.57 48.22 5.88
N SER A 261 -4.85 48.16 6.27
CA SER A 261 -5.37 48.84 7.45
C SER A 261 -5.75 47.90 8.60
N ASP A 262 -5.96 46.61 8.31
CA ASP A 262 -6.50 45.64 9.26
C ASP A 262 -5.74 44.30 9.18
N GLY A 263 -5.25 43.83 10.33
CA GLY A 263 -4.48 42.59 10.45
C GLY A 263 -5.32 41.32 10.24
N GLU A 264 -6.61 41.32 10.55
CA GLU A 264 -7.52 40.20 10.26
C GLU A 264 -7.90 40.21 8.78
N ALA A 265 -8.14 41.39 8.19
CA ALA A 265 -8.34 41.50 6.74
C ALA A 265 -7.14 40.96 5.96
N LYS A 266 -5.92 41.15 6.48
CA LYS A 266 -4.71 40.51 5.94
C LYS A 266 -4.75 38.98 6.01
N GLN A 267 -5.30 38.39 7.07
CA GLN A 267 -5.45 36.93 7.16
C GLN A 267 -6.48 36.38 6.16
N VAL A 268 -7.57 37.12 5.94
CA VAL A 268 -8.55 36.81 4.89
C VAL A 268 -7.89 36.90 3.52
N PHE A 269 -7.12 37.97 3.26
CA PHE A 269 -6.35 38.11 2.03
C PHE A 269 -5.39 36.94 1.79
N GLU A 270 -4.57 36.55 2.78
CA GLU A 270 -3.67 35.38 2.66
C GLU A 270 -4.44 34.06 2.39
N THR A 271 -5.66 33.93 2.92
CA THR A 271 -6.53 32.78 2.67
C THR A 271 -7.11 32.80 1.26
N LEU A 272 -7.46 33.98 0.74
CA LEU A 272 -7.91 34.15 -0.64
C LEU A 272 -6.77 33.96 -1.65
N GLN A 273 -5.54 34.33 -1.30
CA GLN A 273 -4.36 33.99 -2.11
C GLN A 273 -4.24 32.48 -2.29
N LEU A 274 -4.42 31.70 -1.21
CA LEU A 274 -4.46 30.25 -1.28
C LEU A 274 -5.60 29.74 -2.20
N LEU A 275 -6.84 30.21 -2.01
CA LEU A 275 -7.98 29.82 -2.84
C LEU A 275 -7.80 30.21 -4.32
N SER A 276 -7.10 31.32 -4.57
CA SER A 276 -6.71 31.76 -5.91
C SER A 276 -5.57 30.92 -6.52
N GLY A 277 -5.03 29.96 -5.78
CA GLY A 277 -3.98 29.08 -6.28
C GLY A 277 -2.59 29.72 -6.32
N ASP A 278 -2.34 30.76 -5.51
CA ASP A 278 -1.01 31.34 -5.39
C ASP A 278 -0.01 30.28 -4.86
N GLU A 279 1.04 30.02 -5.63
CA GLU A 279 2.00 28.96 -5.33
C GLU A 279 2.76 29.20 -4.02
N THR A 280 2.97 30.46 -3.63
CA THR A 280 3.63 30.79 -2.36
C THR A 280 2.70 30.56 -1.17
N ALA A 281 1.42 30.90 -1.31
CA ALA A 281 0.39 30.62 -0.32
C ALA A 281 0.15 29.12 -0.16
N ILE A 282 0.11 28.35 -1.26
CA ILE A 282 0.04 26.88 -1.22
C ILE A 282 1.25 26.31 -0.48
N ALA A 283 2.47 26.72 -0.84
CA ALA A 283 3.68 26.22 -0.18
C ALA A 283 3.69 26.53 1.32
N LYS A 284 3.26 27.73 1.72
CA LYS A 284 3.12 28.12 3.13
C LYS A 284 2.08 27.29 3.88
N ALA A 285 0.91 27.04 3.27
CA ALA A 285 -0.17 26.26 3.89
C ALA A 285 0.18 24.78 4.04
N THR A 286 0.98 24.23 3.12
CA THR A 286 1.36 22.82 3.06
C THR A 286 2.69 22.50 3.75
N GLY A 287 3.36 23.49 4.33
CA GLY A 287 4.70 23.33 4.91
C GLY A 287 5.79 23.01 3.88
N GLY A 288 5.50 23.17 2.59
CA GLY A 288 6.40 22.82 1.48
C GLY A 288 6.42 21.33 1.11
N GLU A 289 5.59 20.50 1.74
CA GLU A 289 5.51 19.07 1.42
C GLU A 289 4.95 18.86 0.01
N TRP A 290 5.66 18.04 -0.77
CA TRP A 290 5.39 17.90 -2.19
C TRP A 290 4.02 17.29 -2.50
N HIS A 291 3.58 16.31 -1.69
CA HIS A 291 2.30 15.61 -1.86
C HIS A 291 1.12 16.49 -1.47
N SER A 292 1.27 17.26 -0.39
CA SER A 292 0.26 18.20 0.11
C SER A 292 0.10 19.36 -0.88
N ARG A 293 1.22 19.85 -1.46
CA ARG A 293 1.20 20.83 -2.55
C ARG A 293 0.56 20.28 -3.82
N LEU A 294 0.87 19.05 -4.21
CA LEU A 294 0.24 18.40 -5.37
C LEU A 294 -1.27 18.31 -5.19
N LEU A 295 -1.73 17.87 -4.01
CA LEU A 295 -3.15 17.81 -3.68
C LEU A 295 -3.80 19.20 -3.77
N ALA A 296 -3.22 20.21 -3.12
CA ALA A 296 -3.74 21.58 -3.18
C ALA A 296 -3.83 22.10 -4.62
N ARG A 297 -2.82 21.83 -5.46
CA ARG A 297 -2.85 22.20 -6.89
C ARG A 297 -3.96 21.49 -7.64
N LEU A 298 -4.14 20.19 -7.41
CA LEU A 298 -5.21 19.40 -8.02
C LEU A 298 -6.61 19.79 -7.53
N MET A 299 -6.75 20.44 -6.38
CA MET A 299 -8.06 20.85 -5.87
C MET A 299 -8.36 22.32 -6.22
N LEU A 300 -7.36 23.20 -6.20
CA LEU A 300 -7.53 24.66 -6.27
C LEU A 300 -7.02 25.31 -7.56
N VAL A 301 -6.19 24.63 -8.35
CA VAL A 301 -5.57 25.21 -9.56
C VAL A 301 -6.00 24.45 -10.80
N GLU A 302 -5.83 23.13 -10.82
CA GLU A 302 -6.09 22.28 -11.97
C GLU A 302 -7.00 21.08 -11.63
N PRO A 303 -8.24 21.31 -11.14
CA PRO A 303 -9.17 20.23 -10.77
C PRO A 303 -9.63 19.33 -11.92
N THR A 304 -9.51 19.81 -13.16
CA THR A 304 -9.85 19.05 -14.36
C THR A 304 -8.62 18.43 -15.05
N ARG A 305 -7.43 18.49 -14.43
CA ARG A 305 -6.21 17.91 -15.00
C ARG A 305 -6.38 16.41 -15.21
N LEU A 306 -6.13 15.96 -16.44
CA LEU A 306 -6.24 14.56 -16.78
C LEU A 306 -5.08 13.78 -16.18
N ARG A 307 -5.36 12.57 -15.71
CA ARG A 307 -4.40 11.68 -15.02
C ARG A 307 -3.10 11.45 -15.82
N TRP A 308 -3.18 11.31 -17.13
CA TRP A 308 -1.99 11.10 -17.99
C TRP A 308 -1.22 12.39 -18.31
N GLU A 309 -1.75 13.55 -17.92
CA GLU A 309 -1.12 14.87 -18.11
C GLU A 309 -0.43 15.36 -16.83
N MET A 310 -0.35 14.52 -15.80
CA MET A 310 0.15 14.92 -14.47
C MET A 310 1.65 15.17 -14.40
N ARG A 311 2.42 14.73 -15.38
CA ARG A 311 3.89 14.59 -15.30
C ARG A 311 4.65 15.88 -14.97
N ASP A 312 4.18 17.02 -15.47
CA ASP A 312 4.75 18.35 -15.24
C ASP A 312 4.45 18.91 -13.83
N LEU A 313 3.42 18.39 -13.16
CA LEU A 313 3.08 18.75 -11.78
C LEU A 313 3.89 17.95 -10.75
N LEU A 314 4.53 16.86 -11.20
CA LEU A 314 5.22 15.95 -10.30
C LEU A 314 6.61 16.46 -9.93
N PRO A 315 6.94 16.44 -8.63
CA PRO A 315 8.21 16.90 -8.11
C PRO A 315 9.28 15.81 -8.30
N LEU A 316 9.67 15.54 -9.56
CA LEU A 316 10.60 14.44 -9.87
C LEU A 316 11.97 14.59 -9.18
N SER A 317 12.33 15.80 -8.74
CA SER A 317 13.49 16.05 -7.90
C SER A 317 13.43 15.36 -6.53
N GLU A 318 12.23 15.17 -5.98
CA GLU A 318 11.99 14.56 -4.65
C GLU A 318 12.05 13.02 -4.68
N ALA A 319 12.33 12.41 -5.84
CA ALA A 319 12.39 10.95 -6.04
C ALA A 319 13.64 10.26 -5.43
N HIS A 320 14.13 10.78 -4.30
CA HIS A 320 15.30 10.27 -3.59
C HIS A 320 15.01 8.94 -2.90
N GLU A 321 13.88 8.83 -2.21
CA GLU A 321 13.46 7.59 -1.57
C GLU A 321 12.80 6.65 -2.59
N PRO A 322 13.17 5.35 -2.62
CA PRO A 322 12.59 4.39 -3.56
C PRO A 322 11.06 4.25 -3.47
N GLY A 323 10.47 4.35 -2.28
CA GLY A 323 9.03 4.38 -2.07
C GLY A 323 8.36 5.60 -2.72
N VAL A 324 8.95 6.78 -2.53
CA VAL A 324 8.53 8.03 -3.20
C VAL A 324 8.64 7.93 -4.71
N ARG A 325 9.74 7.35 -5.23
CA ARG A 325 9.91 7.11 -6.66
C ARG A 325 8.80 6.21 -7.23
N ALA A 326 8.40 5.17 -6.51
CA ALA A 326 7.30 4.29 -6.93
C ALA A 326 5.98 5.05 -7.01
N MET A 327 5.64 5.86 -6.02
CA MET A 327 4.41 6.67 -6.05
C MET A 327 4.43 7.73 -7.15
N LEU A 328 5.56 8.42 -7.35
CA LEU A 328 5.69 9.40 -8.44
C LEU A 328 5.57 8.73 -9.81
N ALA A 329 6.13 7.53 -9.99
CA ALA A 329 5.95 6.75 -11.21
C ALA A 329 4.48 6.34 -11.41
N ILE A 330 3.77 5.98 -10.34
CA ILE A 330 2.33 5.71 -10.40
C ILE A 330 1.59 6.97 -10.83
N LEU A 331 1.79 8.11 -10.15
CA LEU A 331 1.14 9.38 -10.48
C LEU A 331 1.48 9.90 -11.89
N ALA A 332 2.64 9.52 -12.44
CA ALA A 332 3.05 9.82 -13.81
C ALA A 332 2.37 8.92 -14.86
N ASP A 333 1.50 7.99 -14.43
CA ASP A 333 0.88 6.97 -15.26
C ASP A 333 1.91 6.06 -15.98
N ASP A 334 3.02 5.76 -15.31
CA ASP A 334 4.07 4.89 -15.85
C ASP A 334 4.15 3.57 -15.07
N PRO A 335 3.47 2.51 -15.53
CA PRO A 335 3.46 1.23 -14.84
C PRO A 335 4.82 0.51 -14.91
N TYR A 336 5.65 0.74 -15.93
CA TYR A 336 6.97 0.11 -16.04
C TYR A 336 7.99 0.76 -15.10
N ALA A 337 7.99 2.09 -15.01
CA ALA A 337 8.77 2.80 -14.00
C ALA A 337 8.30 2.45 -12.58
N THR A 338 6.99 2.25 -12.39
CA THR A 338 6.43 1.79 -11.10
C THR A 338 7.01 0.43 -10.72
N ILE A 339 6.94 -0.57 -11.60
CA ILE A 339 7.46 -1.91 -11.34
C ILE A 339 8.97 -1.87 -11.07
N SER A 340 9.72 -1.06 -11.82
CA SER A 340 11.16 -0.87 -11.61
C SER A 340 11.48 -0.25 -10.24
N ALA A 341 10.73 0.76 -9.83
CA ALA A 341 10.89 1.42 -8.53
C ALA A 341 10.48 0.50 -7.37
N VAL A 342 9.37 -0.23 -7.51
CA VAL A 342 8.93 -1.24 -6.53
C VAL A 342 9.98 -2.34 -6.37
N ARG A 343 10.57 -2.82 -7.47
CA ARG A 343 11.67 -3.79 -7.42
C ARG A 343 12.89 -3.24 -6.69
N ALA A 344 13.27 -1.99 -6.93
CA ALA A 344 14.39 -1.36 -6.24
C ALA A 344 14.15 -1.18 -4.73
N PHE A 345 12.90 -0.97 -4.33
CA PHE A 345 12.50 -0.73 -2.95
C PHE A 345 12.22 -2.01 -2.15
N HIS A 346 11.43 -2.92 -2.70
CA HIS A 346 10.94 -4.15 -2.06
C HIS A 346 11.63 -5.43 -2.55
N GLY A 347 12.53 -5.33 -3.53
CA GLY A 347 13.17 -6.48 -4.16
C GLY A 347 12.20 -7.33 -4.99
N ASP A 348 12.64 -8.55 -5.29
CA ASP A 348 11.86 -9.56 -6.03
C ASP A 348 10.86 -10.30 -5.10
N GLY A 349 10.16 -9.53 -4.26
CA GLY A 349 9.25 -10.02 -3.22
C GLY A 349 7.79 -10.13 -3.67
N TRP A 350 6.92 -10.39 -2.69
CA TRP A 350 5.49 -10.61 -2.93
C TRP A 350 4.81 -9.39 -3.58
N LEU A 351 5.16 -8.16 -3.17
CA LEU A 351 4.54 -6.95 -3.70
C LEU A 351 4.75 -6.84 -5.20
N LEU A 352 5.99 -7.07 -5.67
CA LEU A 352 6.33 -6.99 -7.08
C LEU A 352 5.52 -8.00 -7.92
N VAL A 353 5.48 -9.26 -7.48
CA VAL A 353 4.79 -10.34 -8.20
C VAL A 353 3.30 -10.08 -8.31
N HIS A 354 2.64 -9.80 -7.18
CA HIS A 354 1.20 -9.62 -7.16
C HIS A 354 0.78 -8.31 -7.83
N LEU A 355 1.58 -7.25 -7.71
CA LEU A 355 1.31 -5.99 -8.38
C LEU A 355 1.48 -6.14 -9.90
N TYR A 356 2.56 -6.78 -10.36
CA TYR A 356 2.75 -7.04 -11.79
C TYR A 356 1.62 -7.88 -12.37
N ASP A 357 1.21 -8.97 -11.69
CA ASP A 357 0.09 -9.81 -12.13
C ASP A 357 -1.22 -9.01 -12.20
N LEU A 358 -1.48 -8.14 -11.21
CA LEU A 358 -2.64 -7.24 -11.22
C LEU A 358 -2.59 -6.27 -12.41
N LEU A 359 -1.46 -5.58 -12.63
CA LEU A 359 -1.31 -4.62 -13.72
C LEU A 359 -1.40 -5.27 -15.10
N TRP A 360 -0.86 -6.47 -15.24
CA TRP A 360 -0.95 -7.25 -16.46
C TRP A 360 -2.41 -7.64 -16.77
N ARG A 361 -3.14 -8.15 -15.77
CA ARG A 361 -4.57 -8.49 -15.91
C ARG A 361 -5.45 -7.26 -16.14
N ALA A 362 -5.05 -6.12 -15.58
CA ALA A 362 -5.65 -4.82 -15.82
C ALA A 362 -5.27 -4.22 -17.19
N ARG A 363 -4.40 -4.89 -17.97
CA ARG A 363 -3.88 -4.42 -19.26
C ARG A 363 -3.20 -3.05 -19.15
N SER A 364 -2.50 -2.81 -18.05
CA SER A 364 -1.64 -1.65 -17.83
C SER A 364 -0.21 -1.93 -18.28
N VAL A 365 0.22 -3.20 -18.23
CA VAL A 365 1.49 -3.68 -18.79
C VAL A 365 1.23 -4.80 -19.79
N GLU A 366 2.08 -4.91 -20.79
CA GLU A 366 2.07 -6.00 -21.76
C GLU A 366 3.06 -7.10 -21.34
N LEU A 367 2.85 -8.32 -21.83
CA LEU A 367 3.88 -9.36 -21.74
C LEU A 367 4.98 -9.01 -22.74
N SER A 368 6.07 -8.44 -22.26
CA SER A 368 7.32 -8.45 -23.01
C SER A 368 8.06 -9.74 -22.71
N ALA A 369 8.57 -10.38 -23.77
CA ALA A 369 9.72 -11.27 -23.61
C ALA A 369 10.83 -10.46 -22.95
N MET A 370 11.42 -10.99 -21.89
CA MET A 370 12.52 -10.32 -21.23
C MET A 370 13.73 -10.28 -22.17
N SER A 371 13.95 -9.14 -22.84
CA SER A 371 15.29 -8.79 -23.30
C SER A 371 16.06 -8.27 -22.08
N ILE A 372 16.36 -9.15 -21.12
CA ILE A 372 17.36 -8.80 -20.12
C ILE A 372 18.67 -8.69 -20.92
N GLU A 373 19.26 -7.50 -20.97
CA GLU A 373 20.68 -7.31 -21.28
C GLU A 373 21.52 -7.91 -20.14
N SER A 374 21.38 -9.22 -19.89
CA SER A 374 22.24 -9.96 -18.98
C SER A 374 23.35 -10.59 -19.80
N ASN A 375 24.58 -10.44 -19.33
CA ASN A 375 25.79 -11.08 -19.88
C ASN A 375 25.78 -12.62 -19.75
N HIS A 376 24.60 -13.26 -19.78
CA HIS A 376 24.45 -14.71 -19.78
C HIS A 376 23.96 -15.19 -21.16
N PRO A 377 24.70 -16.07 -21.85
CA PRO A 377 24.45 -16.47 -23.24
C PRO A 377 23.29 -17.47 -23.40
N THR A 378 22.35 -17.52 -22.47
CA THR A 378 21.17 -18.40 -22.53
C THR A 378 19.95 -17.53 -22.69
N HIS A 379 19.35 -17.57 -23.89
CA HIS A 379 18.04 -16.98 -24.18
C HIS A 379 17.00 -17.52 -23.18
N SER A 380 16.74 -16.80 -22.08
CA SER A 380 15.62 -17.13 -21.20
C SER A 380 14.34 -16.99 -22.02
N THR A 381 13.55 -18.06 -22.09
CA THR A 381 12.25 -18.08 -22.76
C THR A 381 11.13 -17.55 -21.87
N LEU A 382 11.47 -17.09 -20.65
CA LEU A 382 10.49 -16.57 -19.72
C LEU A 382 9.97 -15.21 -20.16
N ASP A 383 8.66 -15.03 -20.02
CA ASP A 383 8.12 -13.69 -19.97
C ASP A 383 8.43 -13.03 -18.60
N THR A 384 8.28 -11.71 -18.54
CA THR A 384 8.55 -10.92 -17.34
C THR A 384 7.71 -11.36 -16.12
N ARG A 385 6.47 -11.81 -16.34
CA ARG A 385 5.58 -12.28 -15.26
C ARG A 385 6.09 -13.58 -14.66
N GLN A 386 6.42 -14.55 -15.51
CA GLN A 386 6.95 -15.86 -15.13
C GLN A 386 8.26 -15.69 -14.37
N PHE A 387 9.14 -14.81 -14.83
CA PHE A 387 10.38 -14.49 -14.13
C PHE A 387 10.15 -13.98 -12.72
N PHE A 388 9.27 -12.99 -12.52
CA PHE A 388 9.00 -12.48 -11.18
C PHE A 388 8.42 -13.55 -10.26
N ILE A 389 7.50 -14.40 -10.76
CA ILE A 389 6.95 -15.52 -9.99
C ILE A 389 8.07 -16.48 -9.56
N LEU A 390 9.00 -16.83 -10.46
CA LEU A 390 10.12 -17.73 -10.13
C LEU A 390 11.11 -17.11 -9.15
N GLN A 391 11.44 -15.83 -9.28
CA GLN A 391 12.31 -15.16 -8.30
C GLN A 391 11.69 -15.13 -6.91
N TYR A 392 10.39 -14.85 -6.83
CA TYR A 392 9.69 -14.88 -5.55
C TYR A 392 9.57 -16.29 -4.98
N ALA A 393 9.28 -17.30 -5.81
CA ALA A 393 9.31 -18.70 -5.40
C ALA A 393 10.68 -19.08 -4.83
N LYS A 394 11.78 -18.69 -5.50
CA LYS A 394 13.14 -18.90 -5.01
C LYS A 394 13.39 -18.21 -3.67
N ALA A 395 12.94 -16.97 -3.50
CA ALA A 395 13.04 -16.23 -2.24
C ALA A 395 12.25 -16.89 -1.09
N LEU A 396 11.04 -17.39 -1.37
CA LEU A 396 10.25 -18.17 -0.41
C LEU A 396 10.94 -19.49 -0.03
N GLY A 397 11.51 -20.17 -1.02
CA GLY A 397 12.17 -21.46 -0.87
C GLY A 397 13.44 -21.42 -0.01
N ALA A 398 14.07 -20.25 0.10
CA ALA A 398 15.18 -20.04 1.04
C ALA A 398 14.74 -20.16 2.52
N ARG A 399 13.44 -20.20 2.82
CA ARG A 399 12.88 -20.35 4.17
C ARG A 399 12.20 -21.72 4.33
N ASP A 400 12.68 -22.52 5.27
CA ASP A 400 12.18 -23.88 5.56
C ASP A 400 10.68 -23.98 5.88
N ALA A 401 10.05 -22.91 6.35
CA ALA A 401 8.61 -22.93 6.64
C ALA A 401 7.74 -22.69 5.39
N LEU A 402 8.31 -22.15 4.31
CA LEU A 402 7.57 -21.63 3.15
C LEU A 402 7.85 -22.40 1.85
N TRP A 403 8.60 -23.49 1.89
CA TRP A 403 8.96 -24.23 0.68
C TRP A 403 7.78 -24.83 -0.08
N GLN A 404 6.70 -25.22 0.61
CA GLN A 404 5.49 -25.71 -0.07
C GLN A 404 4.89 -24.60 -0.91
N LEU A 405 4.84 -23.39 -0.34
CA LEU A 405 4.39 -22.20 -1.03
C LEU A 405 5.29 -21.86 -2.22
N ALA A 406 6.61 -21.98 -2.05
CA ALA A 406 7.58 -21.80 -3.13
C ALA A 406 7.34 -22.77 -4.30
N VAL A 407 7.19 -24.05 -4.01
CA VAL A 407 6.89 -25.09 -5.02
C VAL A 407 5.57 -24.78 -5.74
N GLU A 408 4.55 -24.36 -5.01
CA GLU A 408 3.25 -24.00 -5.59
C GLU A 408 3.32 -22.78 -6.52
N TYR A 409 4.08 -21.74 -6.16
CA TYR A 409 4.31 -20.60 -7.05
C TYR A 409 5.14 -20.98 -8.28
N ALA A 410 6.17 -21.82 -8.12
CA ALA A 410 6.94 -22.30 -9.27
C ALA A 410 6.08 -23.17 -10.20
N ALA A 411 5.18 -24.00 -9.66
CA ALA A 411 4.25 -24.81 -10.42
C ALA A 411 3.28 -23.97 -11.27
N ASP A 412 2.88 -22.79 -10.78
CA ASP A 412 1.94 -21.89 -11.46
C ASP A 412 2.46 -21.33 -12.79
N VAL A 413 3.79 -21.32 -12.97
CA VAL A 413 4.44 -20.90 -14.22
C VAL A 413 4.13 -21.87 -15.36
N ASN A 414 3.81 -23.14 -15.06
CA ASN A 414 3.58 -24.19 -16.05
C ASN A 414 2.14 -24.20 -16.63
N VAL A 415 1.27 -23.25 -16.27
CA VAL A 415 -0.19 -23.42 -16.42
C VAL A 415 -0.76 -23.03 -17.80
N GLU A 416 0.08 -22.76 -18.80
CA GLU A 416 -0.37 -22.58 -20.19
C GLU A 416 -0.07 -23.80 -21.08
N GLY A 417 -0.04 -25.00 -20.47
CA GLY A 417 0.19 -26.27 -21.16
C GLY A 417 1.63 -26.46 -21.65
N ARG A 418 2.55 -25.56 -21.27
CA ARG A 418 3.97 -25.64 -21.57
C ARG A 418 4.73 -25.86 -20.27
N VAL A 419 5.50 -26.94 -20.23
CA VAL A 419 6.46 -27.17 -19.15
C VAL A 419 7.56 -26.12 -19.28
N CYS A 420 7.73 -25.30 -18.25
CA CYS A 420 8.85 -24.39 -18.14
C CYS A 420 10.00 -25.14 -17.47
N GLU A 421 11.05 -25.44 -18.22
CA GLU A 421 12.22 -26.17 -17.71
C GLU A 421 12.89 -25.44 -16.53
N GLU A 422 12.91 -24.11 -16.55
CA GLU A 422 13.44 -23.30 -15.45
C GLU A 422 12.60 -23.45 -14.18
N ALA A 423 11.27 -23.50 -14.31
CA ALA A 423 10.37 -23.77 -13.18
C ALA A 423 10.53 -25.20 -12.65
N ARG A 424 10.64 -26.18 -13.54
CA ARG A 424 10.86 -27.59 -13.21
C ARG A 424 12.19 -27.78 -12.46
N ALA A 425 13.26 -27.15 -12.95
CA ALA A 425 14.58 -27.16 -12.31
C ALA A 425 14.51 -26.55 -10.91
N LEU A 426 13.87 -25.38 -10.74
CA LEU A 426 13.69 -24.76 -9.44
C LEU A 426 12.92 -25.66 -8.47
N ILE A 427 11.83 -26.31 -8.91
CA ILE A 427 11.09 -27.26 -8.06
C ILE A 427 12.02 -28.40 -7.63
N GLY A 428 12.83 -28.96 -8.53
CA GLY A 428 13.84 -29.97 -8.19
C GLY A 428 14.82 -29.51 -7.12
N GLU A 429 15.44 -28.34 -7.31
CA GLU A 429 16.37 -27.73 -6.35
C GLU A 429 15.75 -27.52 -4.96
N LEU A 430 14.49 -27.04 -4.93
CA LEU A 430 13.75 -26.83 -3.68
C LEU A 430 13.51 -28.15 -2.96
N LEU A 431 13.09 -29.19 -3.68
CA LEU A 431 12.86 -30.51 -3.09
C LEU A 431 14.14 -31.12 -2.52
N GLU A 432 15.26 -31.00 -3.25
CA GLU A 432 16.57 -31.49 -2.82
C GLU A 432 17.10 -30.79 -1.57
N CYS A 433 16.94 -29.47 -1.47
CA CYS A 433 17.32 -28.72 -0.27
C CYS A 433 16.59 -29.26 0.99
N HIS A 434 15.33 -29.68 0.86
CA HIS A 434 14.53 -30.19 1.96
C HIS A 434 14.70 -31.69 2.27
N LEU A 435 15.52 -32.41 1.49
CA LEU A 435 15.98 -33.78 1.79
C LEU A 435 16.97 -33.84 2.95
N LYS A 436 17.65 -32.72 3.25
CA LYS A 436 18.65 -32.62 4.34
C LYS A 436 18.03 -32.65 5.75
N LEU A 437 16.69 -32.63 5.85
CA LEU A 437 15.95 -32.66 7.10
C LEU A 437 15.42 -34.08 7.40
N PRO A 438 15.22 -34.47 8.68
CA PRO A 438 14.64 -35.75 9.04
C PRO A 438 13.31 -36.01 8.31
N LEU A 439 13.29 -37.01 7.43
CA LEU A 439 12.14 -37.32 6.59
C LEU A 439 11.13 -38.19 7.36
N HIS A 440 9.95 -37.63 7.59
CA HIS A 440 8.78 -38.37 8.08
C HIS A 440 7.95 -38.91 6.92
N ALA A 441 7.31 -40.06 7.09
CA ALA A 441 6.50 -40.71 6.04
C ALA A 441 5.41 -39.80 5.44
N VAL A 442 4.85 -38.88 6.23
CA VAL A 442 3.87 -37.88 5.74
C VAL A 442 4.53 -36.86 4.81
N LYS A 443 5.73 -36.37 5.14
CA LYS A 443 6.49 -35.42 4.32
C LYS A 443 6.92 -36.08 3.01
N VAL A 444 7.41 -37.32 3.07
CA VAL A 444 7.81 -38.09 1.87
C VAL A 444 6.65 -38.28 0.91
N ARG A 445 5.47 -38.70 1.39
CA ARG A 445 4.28 -38.83 0.53
C ARG A 445 3.89 -37.51 -0.15
N LYS A 446 4.02 -36.38 0.54
CA LYS A 446 3.76 -35.05 -0.05
C LYS A 446 4.80 -34.71 -1.13
N LEU A 447 6.09 -34.95 -0.87
CA LEU A 447 7.17 -34.70 -1.83
C LEU A 447 7.01 -35.57 -3.09
N LEU A 448 6.68 -36.85 -2.93
CA LEU A 448 6.45 -37.76 -4.06
C LEU A 448 5.24 -37.36 -4.91
N ARG A 449 4.14 -36.90 -4.30
CA ARG A 449 2.98 -36.35 -5.03
C ARG A 449 3.32 -35.08 -5.83
N ILE A 450 4.29 -34.30 -5.37
CA ILE A 450 4.78 -33.13 -6.12
C ILE A 450 5.63 -33.62 -7.30
N CYS A 451 6.53 -34.58 -7.06
CA CYS A 451 7.38 -35.14 -8.12
C CYS A 451 6.54 -35.78 -9.22
N GLU A 452 5.50 -36.55 -8.87
CA GLU A 452 4.57 -37.16 -9.80
C GLU A 452 3.83 -36.10 -10.64
N ARG A 453 3.33 -35.03 -10.01
CA ARG A 453 2.63 -33.94 -10.70
C ARG A 453 3.49 -33.15 -11.68
N HIS A 454 4.80 -33.10 -11.46
CA HIS A 454 5.75 -32.33 -12.27
C HIS A 454 6.73 -33.20 -13.04
N ASP A 455 6.50 -34.51 -13.09
CA ASP A 455 7.30 -35.50 -13.82
C ASP A 455 8.79 -35.56 -13.40
N LEU A 456 9.07 -35.28 -12.12
CA LEU A 456 10.41 -35.25 -11.53
C LEU A 456 10.85 -36.64 -11.03
N HIS A 457 11.03 -37.58 -11.94
CA HIS A 457 11.40 -38.97 -11.62
C HIS A 457 12.72 -39.09 -10.85
N ASP A 458 13.74 -38.32 -11.24
CA ASP A 458 15.06 -38.37 -10.58
C ASP A 458 15.00 -37.87 -9.15
N CYS A 459 14.26 -36.77 -8.90
CA CYS A 459 14.02 -36.27 -7.56
C CYS A 459 13.23 -37.29 -6.72
N ALA A 460 12.22 -37.96 -7.30
CA ALA A 460 11.46 -39.00 -6.60
C ALA A 460 12.34 -40.17 -6.15
N ALA A 461 13.26 -40.63 -7.01
CA ALA A 461 14.23 -41.66 -6.67
C ALA A 461 15.15 -41.20 -5.52
N SER A 462 15.69 -39.98 -5.61
CA SER A 462 16.55 -39.38 -4.57
C SER A 462 15.84 -39.25 -3.22
N ILE A 463 14.55 -38.87 -3.21
CA ILE A 463 13.70 -38.82 -2.02
C ILE A 463 13.56 -40.21 -1.37
N LEU A 464 13.28 -41.23 -2.17
CA LEU A 464 13.13 -42.61 -1.67
C LEU A 464 14.43 -43.14 -1.06
N THR A 465 15.55 -42.97 -1.76
CA THR A 465 16.88 -43.37 -1.26
C THR A 465 17.23 -42.66 0.06
N SER A 466 16.98 -41.36 0.15
CA SER A 466 17.24 -40.57 1.37
C SER A 466 16.34 -41.01 2.54
N TYR A 467 15.08 -41.32 2.26
CA TYR A 467 14.15 -41.83 3.27
C TYR A 467 14.58 -43.21 3.79
N GLU A 468 14.97 -44.12 2.89
CA GLU A 468 15.47 -45.44 3.27
C GLU A 468 16.73 -45.37 4.13
N ALA A 469 17.67 -44.49 3.77
CA ALA A 469 18.86 -44.22 4.56
C ALA A 469 18.51 -43.73 5.98
N SER A 470 17.61 -42.76 6.10
CA SER A 470 17.15 -42.25 7.41
C SER A 470 16.44 -43.31 8.26
N GLN A 471 15.68 -44.22 7.64
CA GLN A 471 15.05 -45.33 8.35
C GLN A 471 16.07 -46.37 8.84
N ARG A 472 17.13 -46.63 8.06
CA ARG A 472 18.24 -47.50 8.46
C ARG A 472 19.01 -46.92 9.64
N ASP A 473 19.29 -45.62 9.63
CA ASP A 473 19.99 -44.94 10.74
C ASP A 473 19.16 -44.98 12.03
N LYS A 474 17.84 -44.76 11.95
CA LYS A 474 16.94 -44.91 13.11
C LYS A 474 16.90 -46.35 13.64
N ARG A 475 16.88 -47.34 12.75
CA ARG A 475 16.91 -48.77 13.11
C ARG A 475 18.27 -49.23 13.64
N GLY A 476 19.38 -48.62 13.20
CA GLY A 476 20.74 -48.88 13.68
C GLY A 476 21.07 -48.17 15.00
N ALA A 477 20.45 -47.02 15.28
CA ALA A 477 20.56 -46.32 16.55
C ALA A 477 19.77 -47.00 17.68
N ALA A 478 18.64 -47.65 17.38
CA ALA A 478 17.82 -48.38 18.36
C ALA A 478 18.60 -49.46 19.16
N PRO A 479 19.43 -50.33 18.55
CA PRO A 479 20.26 -51.29 19.29
C PRO A 479 21.45 -50.64 20.01
N ALA A 480 21.93 -49.46 19.60
CA ALA A 480 22.99 -48.72 20.30
C ALA A 480 22.46 -48.04 21.58
N VAL A 481 21.24 -47.48 21.53
CA VAL A 481 20.53 -46.95 22.71
C VAL A 481 20.12 -48.08 23.65
N ALA A 482 19.69 -49.25 23.12
CA ALA A 482 19.44 -50.43 23.94
C ALA A 482 20.71 -51.00 24.60
N LYS A 483 21.88 -50.95 23.92
CA LYS A 483 23.17 -51.32 24.51
C LYS A 483 23.66 -50.32 25.56
N LEU A 484 23.43 -49.02 25.39
CA LEU A 484 23.72 -47.99 26.40
C LEU A 484 22.76 -48.07 27.61
N ALA A 485 21.49 -48.42 27.39
CA ALA A 485 20.53 -48.66 28.46
C ALA A 485 20.80 -49.98 29.22
N ALA A 486 21.27 -51.02 28.52
CA ALA A 486 21.70 -52.28 29.15
C ALA A 486 23.04 -52.16 29.91
N ALA A 487 23.90 -51.22 29.51
CA ALA A 487 25.14 -50.90 30.24
C ALA A 487 24.93 -50.01 31.47
N ALA A 488 23.70 -49.49 31.68
CA ALA A 488 23.34 -48.58 32.77
C ALA A 488 22.44 -49.22 33.84
N GLN A 489 22.40 -50.56 33.96
CA GLN A 489 21.82 -51.23 35.13
C GLN A 489 22.86 -51.30 36.27
N PRO A 490 22.53 -50.85 37.51
CA PRO A 490 23.48 -50.85 38.61
C PRO A 490 23.69 -52.24 39.20
N LEU A 491 24.95 -52.53 39.54
CA LEU A 491 25.38 -53.57 40.46
C LEU A 491 24.77 -53.33 41.85
N GLU A 492 23.60 -53.92 42.12
CA GLU A 492 23.15 -54.18 43.49
C GLU A 492 23.23 -55.68 43.76
N GLY A 493 24.14 -56.06 44.65
CA GLY A 493 24.20 -57.41 45.21
C GLY A 493 25.60 -58.00 45.32
N ARG A 494 26.40 -57.49 46.27
CA ARG A 494 27.20 -58.32 47.20
C ARG A 494 28.05 -57.44 48.12
N LEU A 495 27.71 -57.47 49.41
CA LEU A 495 28.54 -57.46 50.62
C LEU A 495 27.55 -57.13 51.78
N THR A 496 26.76 -58.08 52.28
CA THR A 496 27.02 -58.91 53.47
C THR A 496 27.80 -58.20 54.59
N GLY A 497 27.16 -58.05 55.76
CA GLY A 497 27.84 -57.71 57.01
C GLY A 497 26.90 -57.34 58.17
N ASP A 498 26.39 -58.36 58.84
CA ASP A 498 26.12 -58.51 60.29
C ASP A 498 25.26 -57.52 61.12
N VAL A 499 24.58 -58.13 62.09
CA VAL A 499 24.08 -57.70 63.43
C VAL A 499 22.62 -58.21 63.58
N VAL A 500 22.39 -59.42 64.11
CA VAL A 500 22.37 -59.83 65.54
C VAL A 500 21.24 -59.15 66.35
N SER A 501 20.19 -59.95 66.58
CA SER A 501 19.38 -60.18 67.80
C SER A 501 18.82 -59.05 68.68
N ALA A 502 17.49 -59.09 68.90
CA ALA A 502 16.74 -59.16 70.19
C ALA A 502 15.26 -58.77 69.91
N GLU A 503 14.23 -59.62 70.09
CA GLU A 503 13.43 -59.85 71.33
C GLU A 503 13.07 -58.51 72.02
N GLU A 504 11.83 -58.07 72.23
CA GLU A 504 10.50 -58.68 72.47
C GLU A 504 9.36 -57.89 71.80
#